data_AF-A0A9E0QZN4-F1
#
_entry.id   AF-A0A9E0QZN4-F1
#
_cell.length_a   1.000
_cell.length_b   1.000
_cell.length_c   1.000
_cell.angle_alpha   90.00
_cell.angle_beta   90.00
_cell.angle_gamma   90.00
#
_symmetry.space_group_name_H-M   'P 1'
#
loop_
_entity.id
_entity.type
_entity.pdbx_description
1 polymer ?
#
loop_
_entity_poly.entity_id
_entity_poly.type
_entity_poly.pdbx_seq_one_letter_code
_entity_poly.pdbx_strand_id
1 'polypeptide(L)'
;LAGVVGMVPVMMLIGRKVMAFKADPSVTPLDRAALVEQLREFKLEGSPFELKEKDGVLIVAPPVLTTEITMGMQHRNVEETFFVKIWLDEEKRQVSLKDIVTTRTEMRGAGEYFFQIHGQSGFVTSSTLIVDGSGKVTKLGNGALRKALIEMFNQSGWNVSFKIF
;
A
#
# COMPACT_ATOMS: atom_id res chain seq x y z
N LEU A 1 10.45 -36.74 -6.52
CA LEU A 1 10.11 -35.74 -5.48
C LEU A 1 11.25 -34.74 -5.17
N ALA A 2 12.53 -35.07 -5.35
CA ALA A 2 13.65 -34.16 -5.04
C ALA A 2 13.74 -32.87 -5.91
N GLY A 3 13.20 -32.89 -7.14
CA GLY A 3 13.22 -31.72 -8.03
C GLY A 3 12.26 -30.58 -7.64
N VAL A 4 11.21 -30.87 -6.86
CA VAL A 4 10.22 -29.86 -6.44
C VAL A 4 10.69 -29.11 -5.19
N VAL A 5 11.45 -29.77 -4.31
CA VAL A 5 11.94 -29.20 -3.05
C VAL A 5 13.09 -28.20 -3.29
N GLY A 6 13.88 -28.36 -4.36
CA GLY A 6 14.93 -27.42 -4.74
C GLY A 6 14.44 -26.19 -5.51
N MET A 7 13.26 -26.26 -6.15
CA MET A 7 12.76 -25.18 -7.00
C MET A 7 12.12 -24.05 -6.17
N VAL A 8 11.45 -24.37 -5.06
CA VAL A 8 10.80 -23.37 -4.19
C VAL A 8 11.80 -22.42 -3.53
N PRO A 9 12.93 -22.87 -2.94
CA PRO A 9 13.94 -21.97 -2.38
C PRO A 9 14.61 -21.08 -3.45
N VAL A 10 14.88 -21.64 -4.63
CA VAL A 10 15.49 -20.90 -5.75
C VAL A 10 14.54 -19.85 -6.31
N MET A 11 13.26 -20.19 -6.49
CA MET A 11 12.24 -19.21 -6.89
C MET A 11 12.01 -18.15 -5.82
N MET A 12 12.06 -18.49 -4.52
CA MET A 12 12.02 -17.50 -3.45
C MET A 12 13.23 -16.56 -3.44
N LEU A 13 14.43 -17.07 -3.72
CA LEU A 13 15.66 -16.26 -3.80
C LEU A 13 15.66 -15.34 -5.02
N ILE A 14 15.25 -15.84 -6.19
CA ILE A 14 15.10 -15.03 -7.41
C ILE A 14 14.01 -13.98 -7.19
N GLY A 15 12.86 -14.36 -6.62
CA GLY A 15 11.79 -13.43 -6.26
C GLY A 15 12.26 -12.32 -5.33
N ARG A 16 13.03 -12.66 -4.27
CA ARG A 16 13.62 -11.67 -3.36
C ARG A 16 14.58 -10.70 -4.05
N LYS A 17 15.39 -11.20 -4.99
CA LYS A 17 16.38 -10.37 -5.70
C LYS A 17 15.72 -9.46 -6.74
N VAL A 18 14.65 -9.91 -7.39
CA VAL A 18 13.85 -9.12 -8.36
C VAL A 18 12.97 -8.08 -7.64
N MET A 19 12.66 -8.28 -6.37
CA MET A 19 11.84 -7.36 -5.55
C MET A 19 12.65 -6.36 -4.70
N ALA A 20 13.95 -6.24 -4.93
CA ALA A 20 14.81 -5.28 -4.25
C ALA A 20 15.20 -4.13 -5.20
N PHE A 21 14.74 -2.92 -4.89
CA PHE A 21 15.05 -1.70 -5.64
C PHE A 21 16.18 -0.99 -4.90
N LYS A 22 17.26 -0.69 -5.62
CA LYS A 22 18.42 -0.03 -5.05
C LYS A 22 18.21 1.47 -5.01
N ALA A 23 18.66 2.09 -3.93
CA ALA A 23 18.74 3.52 -3.79
C ALA A 23 19.63 4.14 -4.88
N ASP A 24 19.40 5.41 -5.19
CA ASP A 24 20.31 6.17 -6.04
C ASP A 24 21.68 6.29 -5.34
N PRO A 25 22.77 5.75 -5.94
CA PRO A 25 24.09 5.79 -5.33
C PRO A 25 24.69 7.20 -5.23
N SER A 26 24.12 8.19 -5.92
CA SER A 26 24.55 9.59 -5.87
C SER A 26 23.93 10.38 -4.71
N VAL A 27 22.94 9.81 -4.01
CA VAL A 27 22.21 10.48 -2.94
C VAL A 27 22.75 10.08 -1.57
N THR A 28 22.94 11.07 -0.69
CA THR A 28 23.22 10.81 0.74
C THR A 28 21.91 10.40 1.43
N PRO A 29 21.85 9.23 2.09
CA PRO A 29 20.62 8.76 2.72
C PRO A 29 20.08 9.73 3.76
N LEU A 30 18.80 10.05 3.67
CA LEU A 30 18.11 10.83 4.70
C LEU A 30 18.07 10.04 6.02
N ASP A 31 18.05 10.77 7.14
CA ASP A 31 17.71 10.17 8.42
C ASP A 31 16.21 9.81 8.49
N ARG A 32 15.83 9.05 9.53
CA ARG A 32 14.45 8.60 9.70
C ARG A 32 13.47 9.77 9.79
N ALA A 33 13.83 10.84 10.50
CA ALA A 33 12.94 11.97 10.72
C ALA A 33 12.66 12.71 9.40
N ALA A 34 13.70 13.05 8.65
CA ALA A 34 13.58 13.69 7.34
C ALA A 34 12.82 12.81 6.33
N LEU A 35 13.05 11.50 6.36
CA LEU A 35 12.32 10.56 5.49
C LEU A 35 10.81 10.51 5.84
N VAL A 36 10.47 10.51 7.13
CA VAL A 36 9.08 10.52 7.59
C VAL A 36 8.39 11.83 7.23
N GLU A 37 9.07 12.97 7.36
CA GLU A 37 8.52 14.26 6.94
C GLU A 37 8.27 14.31 5.43
N GLN A 38 9.22 13.83 4.62
CA GLN A 38 9.02 13.70 3.17
C GLN A 38 7.83 12.79 2.82
N LEU A 39 7.62 11.72 3.61
CA LEU A 39 6.47 10.83 3.45
C LEU A 39 5.14 11.50 3.87
N ARG A 40 5.15 12.43 4.85
CA ARG A 40 3.96 13.22 5.22
C ARG A 40 3.53 14.18 4.12
N GLU A 41 4.50 14.75 3.42
CA GLU A 41 4.26 15.68 2.31
C GLU A 41 3.97 14.98 0.98
N PHE A 42 4.10 13.65 0.94
CA PHE A 42 3.92 12.85 -0.26
C PHE A 42 2.51 13.02 -0.84
N LYS A 43 2.47 13.32 -2.14
CA LYS A 43 1.24 13.44 -2.93
C LYS A 43 1.36 12.59 -4.18
N LEU A 44 0.26 11.96 -4.54
CA LEU A 44 0.13 11.22 -5.79
C LEU A 44 -1.05 11.79 -6.56
N GLU A 45 -0.81 12.21 -7.79
CA GLU A 45 -1.82 12.85 -8.63
C GLU A 45 -2.53 14.03 -7.93
N GLY A 46 -1.79 14.79 -7.12
CA GLY A 46 -2.33 15.94 -6.38
C GLY A 46 -3.21 15.60 -5.17
N SER A 47 -3.44 14.32 -4.89
CA SER A 47 -4.20 13.87 -3.73
C SER A 47 -3.27 13.68 -2.52
N PRO A 48 -3.63 14.19 -1.33
CA PRO A 48 -2.89 13.92 -0.10
C PRO A 48 -3.10 12.47 0.33
N PHE A 49 -2.21 11.94 1.16
CA PHE A 49 -2.36 10.61 1.78
C PHE A 49 -2.41 10.76 3.29
N GLU A 50 -3.07 9.81 3.96
CA GLU A 50 -2.98 9.70 5.41
C GLU A 50 -1.75 8.88 5.78
N LEU A 51 -0.89 9.45 6.62
CA LEU A 51 0.23 8.75 7.24
C LEU A 51 -0.11 8.46 8.71
N LYS A 52 -0.18 7.17 9.06
CA LYS A 52 -0.34 6.71 10.45
C LYS A 52 0.90 5.97 10.91
N GLU A 53 1.32 6.20 12.15
CA GLU A 53 2.36 5.43 12.81
C GLU A 53 1.74 4.58 13.91
N LYS A 54 1.99 3.27 13.88
CA LYS A 54 1.49 2.34 14.89
C LYS A 54 2.46 1.18 15.06
N ASP A 55 2.86 0.89 16.30
CA ASP A 55 3.73 -0.24 16.66
C ASP A 55 5.05 -0.29 15.85
N GLY A 56 5.65 0.87 15.58
CA GLY A 56 6.88 0.99 14.78
C GLY A 56 6.68 0.74 13.27
N VAL A 57 5.43 0.69 12.81
CA VAL A 57 5.06 0.54 11.39
C VAL A 57 4.40 1.82 10.91
N LEU A 58 4.84 2.32 9.76
CA LEU A 58 4.22 3.43 9.06
C LEU A 58 3.17 2.87 8.10
N ILE A 59 2.01 3.51 8.02
CA ILE A 59 0.88 3.12 7.18
C ILE A 59 0.51 4.31 6.31
N VAL A 60 0.56 4.11 4.99
CA VAL A 60 0.14 5.10 4.00
C VAL A 60 -1.15 4.63 3.36
N ALA A 61 -2.21 5.43 3.49
CA ALA A 61 -3.52 5.14 2.90
C ALA A 61 -4.00 6.32 2.03
N PRO A 62 -4.55 6.06 0.83
CA PRO A 62 -5.22 7.10 0.04
C PRO A 62 -6.50 7.56 0.74
N PRO A 63 -6.97 8.80 0.48
CA PRO A 63 -8.28 9.27 0.88
C PRO A 63 -9.31 8.55 0.01
N VAL A 64 -9.94 7.52 0.58
CA VAL A 64 -10.89 6.66 -0.12
C VAL A 64 -12.26 7.31 -0.23
N LEU A 65 -12.86 7.26 -1.42
CA LEU A 65 -14.27 7.52 -1.61
C LEU A 65 -15.08 6.25 -1.31
N THR A 66 -15.87 6.27 -0.24
CA THR A 66 -16.87 5.23 0.05
C THR A 66 -17.95 5.25 -1.04
N THR A 67 -18.22 4.10 -1.66
CA THR A 67 -19.30 3.99 -2.64
C THR A 67 -20.52 3.36 -1.99
N GLU A 68 -21.61 4.12 -1.94
CA GLU A 68 -22.92 3.62 -1.51
C GLU A 68 -23.72 3.13 -2.72
N ILE A 69 -24.17 1.88 -2.69
CA ILE A 69 -25.00 1.29 -3.75
C ILE A 69 -26.37 0.97 -3.14
N THR A 70 -27.41 1.63 -3.64
CA THR A 70 -28.80 1.33 -3.25
C THR A 70 -29.46 0.48 -4.34
N MET A 71 -29.89 -0.73 -4.02
CA MET A 71 -30.62 -1.63 -4.93
C MET A 71 -31.97 -2.00 -4.30
N GLY A 72 -33.05 -1.36 -4.75
CA GLY A 72 -34.40 -1.61 -4.22
C GLY A 72 -34.51 -1.22 -2.73
N MET A 73 -34.95 -2.15 -1.86
CA MET A 73 -34.99 -1.98 -0.39
C MET A 73 -33.68 -2.36 0.32
N GLN A 74 -32.63 -2.71 -0.43
CA GLN A 74 -31.33 -3.10 0.13
C GLN A 74 -30.31 -2.00 -0.10
N HIS A 75 -29.73 -1.51 1.00
CA HIS A 75 -28.58 -0.61 0.96
C HIS A 75 -27.31 -1.45 1.12
N ARG A 76 -26.39 -1.34 0.17
CA ARG A 76 -25.08 -1.98 0.23
C ARG A 76 -23.99 -0.91 0.14
N ASN A 77 -23.22 -0.76 1.21
CA ASN A 77 -22.03 0.06 1.21
C ASN A 77 -20.83 -0.86 0.98
N VAL A 78 -20.07 -0.61 -0.08
CA VAL A 78 -18.82 -1.32 -0.37
C VAL A 78 -17.69 -0.31 -0.33
N GLU A 79 -16.77 -0.54 0.60
CA GLU A 79 -15.56 0.26 0.75
C GLU A 79 -14.37 -0.63 0.45
N GLU A 80 -13.68 -0.37 -0.66
CA GLU A 80 -12.39 -0.99 -0.96
C GLU A 80 -11.29 0.03 -0.66
N THR A 81 -10.53 -0.28 0.39
CA THR A 81 -9.44 0.56 0.89
C THR A 81 -8.16 -0.25 0.77
N PHE A 82 -7.21 0.25 0.00
CA PHE A 82 -5.85 -0.29 0.03
C PHE A 82 -4.94 0.64 0.81
N PHE A 83 -3.95 0.09 1.49
CA PHE A 83 -2.92 0.85 2.19
C PHE A 83 -1.60 0.10 2.12
N VAL A 84 -0.50 0.83 2.28
CA VAL A 84 0.85 0.27 2.27
C VAL A 84 1.41 0.35 3.68
N LYS A 85 1.83 -0.79 4.22
CA LYS A 85 2.63 -0.85 5.44
C LYS A 85 4.11 -0.70 5.08
N ILE A 86 4.82 0.10 5.87
CA ILE A 86 6.19 0.51 5.64
C ILE A 86 6.98 0.24 6.92
N TRP A 87 8.06 -0.52 6.81
CA TRP A 87 9.02 -0.74 7.88
C TRP A 87 10.36 -0.12 7.48
N LEU A 88 10.96 0.64 8.39
CA LEU A 88 12.27 1.25 8.20
C LEU A 88 13.32 0.45 8.98
N ASP A 89 14.34 -0.04 8.28
CA ASP A 89 15.54 -0.65 8.86
C ASP A 89 16.69 0.35 8.68
N GLU A 90 16.97 1.11 9.75
CA GLU A 90 17.99 2.17 9.74
C GLU A 90 19.42 1.61 9.58
N GLU A 91 19.70 0.45 10.16
CA GLU A 91 21.01 -0.20 10.08
C GLU A 91 21.36 -0.57 8.64
N LYS A 92 20.37 -1.08 7.90
CA LYS A 92 20.55 -1.49 6.49
C LYS A 92 20.19 -0.41 5.48
N ARG A 93 19.71 0.76 5.93
CA ARG A 93 19.11 1.81 5.08
C ARG A 93 18.14 1.21 4.08
N GLN A 94 17.22 0.41 4.61
CA GLN A 94 16.28 -0.39 3.83
C GLN A 94 14.85 -0.14 4.30
N VAL A 95 13.96 0.05 3.34
CA VAL A 95 12.52 0.12 3.52
C VAL A 95 11.91 -1.20 3.05
N SER A 96 11.02 -1.74 3.87
CA SER A 96 10.15 -2.85 3.46
C SER A 96 8.75 -2.31 3.20
N LEU A 97 8.17 -2.62 2.05
CA LEU A 97 6.79 -2.30 1.70
C LEU A 97 5.94 -3.57 1.69
N LYS A 98 4.69 -3.46 2.16
CA LYS A 98 3.67 -4.49 2.03
C LYS A 98 2.31 -3.87 1.72
N ASP A 99 1.77 -4.22 0.57
CA ASP A 99 0.44 -3.79 0.18
C ASP A 99 -0.62 -4.63 0.90
N ILE A 100 -1.62 -3.93 1.43
CA ILE A 100 -2.79 -4.50 2.06
C ILE A 100 -4.01 -3.93 1.35
N VAL A 101 -4.92 -4.81 0.96
CA VAL A 101 -6.24 -4.45 0.43
C VAL A 101 -7.28 -4.93 1.42
N THR A 102 -8.12 -4.03 1.88
CA THR A 102 -9.25 -4.33 2.75
C THR A 102 -10.54 -3.97 2.03
N THR A 103 -11.45 -4.93 1.94
CA THR A 103 -12.80 -4.70 1.46
C THR A 103 -13.75 -4.81 2.64
N ARG A 104 -14.42 -3.71 2.97
CA ARG A 104 -15.53 -3.67 3.91
C ARG A 104 -16.82 -3.67 3.12
N THR A 105 -17.69 -4.64 3.37
CA THR A 105 -19.06 -4.67 2.85
C THR A 105 -20.03 -4.56 4.02
N GLU A 106 -20.91 -3.56 3.96
CA GLU A 106 -22.04 -3.39 4.87
C GLU A 106 -23.32 -3.52 4.05
N MET A 107 -24.24 -4.37 4.47
CA MET A 107 -25.56 -4.53 3.85
C MET A 107 -26.65 -4.31 4.90
N ARG A 108 -27.63 -3.49 4.55
CA ARG A 108 -28.85 -3.25 5.34
C ARG A 108 -30.07 -3.57 4.48
N GLY A 109 -30.89 -4.52 4.93
CA GLY A 109 -32.13 -4.87 4.23
C GLY A 109 -33.04 -5.76 5.07
N ALA A 110 -34.36 -5.60 4.92
CA ALA A 110 -35.40 -6.45 5.52
C ALA A 110 -35.26 -6.77 7.02
N GLY A 111 -34.71 -5.83 7.82
CA GLY A 111 -34.53 -6.01 9.28
C GLY A 111 -33.22 -6.67 9.70
N GLU A 112 -32.34 -7.03 8.76
CA GLU A 112 -31.05 -7.67 9.04
C GLU A 112 -29.87 -6.75 8.69
N TYR A 113 -28.83 -6.79 9.53
CA TYR A 113 -27.58 -6.04 9.38
C TYR A 113 -26.44 -7.01 9.15
N PHE A 114 -25.78 -6.93 7.99
CA PHE A 114 -24.63 -7.75 7.66
C PHE A 114 -23.38 -6.89 7.50
N PHE A 115 -22.29 -7.35 8.13
CA PHE A 115 -20.99 -6.69 8.10
C PHE A 115 -19.89 -7.72 7.81
N GLN A 116 -19.07 -7.44 6.80
CA GLN A 116 -17.96 -8.32 6.44
C GLN A 116 -16.72 -7.50 6.08
N ILE A 117 -15.60 -7.80 6.73
CA ILE A 117 -14.28 -7.27 6.36
C ILE A 117 -13.47 -8.43 5.79
N HIS A 118 -12.98 -8.27 4.57
CA HIS A 118 -11.96 -9.14 4.00
C HIS A 118 -10.66 -8.37 3.86
N GLY A 119 -9.58 -8.92 4.41
CA GLY A 119 -8.23 -8.41 4.21
C GLY A 119 -7.45 -9.35 3.31
N GLN A 120 -6.93 -8.85 2.20
CA GLN A 120 -5.95 -9.54 1.36
C GLN A 120 -4.60 -8.82 1.47
N SER A 121 -3.53 -9.57 1.66
CA SER A 121 -2.17 -9.02 1.74
C SER A 121 -1.25 -9.69 0.73
N GLY A 122 -0.35 -8.92 0.10
CA GLY A 122 0.58 -9.41 -0.90
C GLY A 122 0.47 -8.65 -2.24
N PHE A 123 0.82 -9.30 -3.35
CA PHE A 123 0.66 -8.74 -4.69
C PHE A 123 -0.81 -8.80 -5.13
N VAL A 124 -1.62 -7.89 -4.60
CA VAL A 124 -3.00 -7.68 -5.02
C VAL A 124 -3.01 -6.49 -5.97
N THR A 125 -3.80 -6.54 -7.05
CA THR A 125 -4.07 -5.37 -7.89
C THR A 125 -5.45 -4.87 -7.51
N SER A 126 -5.52 -3.66 -6.99
CA SER A 126 -6.76 -3.01 -6.56
C SER A 126 -6.72 -1.56 -7.00
N SER A 127 -7.89 -0.97 -7.18
CA SER A 127 -8.02 0.43 -7.54
C SER A 127 -9.15 1.05 -6.75
N THR A 128 -8.90 2.22 -6.17
CA THR A 128 -9.91 2.98 -5.43
C THR A 128 -10.17 4.31 -6.13
N LEU A 129 -11.33 4.91 -5.86
CA LEU A 129 -11.62 6.26 -6.30
C LEU A 129 -11.10 7.23 -5.24
N ILE A 130 -10.30 8.20 -5.65
CA ILE A 130 -9.75 9.26 -4.81
C ILE A 130 -10.24 10.62 -5.31
N VAL A 131 -10.21 11.62 -4.43
CA VAL A 131 -10.49 13.02 -4.78
C VAL A 131 -9.21 13.84 -4.58
N ASP A 132 -8.81 14.56 -5.61
CA ASP A 132 -7.66 15.47 -5.52
C ASP A 132 -8.02 16.79 -4.83
N GLY A 133 -7.02 17.63 -4.56
CA GLY A 133 -7.23 18.95 -3.93
C GLY A 133 -8.09 19.93 -4.75
N SER A 134 -8.39 19.63 -6.01
CA SER A 134 -9.29 20.41 -6.88
C SER A 134 -10.73 19.88 -6.91
N GLY A 135 -11.00 18.77 -6.23
CA GLY A 135 -12.30 18.10 -6.24
C GLY A 135 -12.50 17.13 -7.41
N LYS A 136 -11.47 16.87 -8.20
CA LYS A 136 -11.56 15.93 -9.33
C LYS A 136 -11.43 14.50 -8.81
N VAL A 137 -12.33 13.64 -9.26
CA VAL A 137 -12.32 12.21 -8.94
C VAL A 137 -11.40 11.48 -9.92
N THR A 138 -10.42 10.74 -9.40
CA THR A 138 -9.55 9.87 -10.20
C THR A 138 -9.56 8.44 -9.67
N LYS A 139 -9.31 7.48 -10.57
CA LYS A 139 -9.17 6.07 -10.22
C LYS A 139 -7.70 5.78 -9.96
N LEU A 140 -7.34 5.57 -8.71
CA LEU A 140 -5.98 5.26 -8.31
C LEU A 140 -5.78 3.76 -8.10
N GLY A 141 -4.90 3.17 -8.91
CA GLY A 141 -4.42 1.81 -8.70
C GLY A 141 -3.36 1.76 -7.59
N ASN A 142 -3.38 0.72 -6.77
CA ASN A 142 -2.36 0.50 -5.74
C ASN A 142 -0.93 0.34 -6.31
N GLY A 143 -0.80 -0.14 -7.54
CA GLY A 143 0.47 -0.17 -8.26
C GLY A 143 1.07 1.22 -8.53
N ALA A 144 0.24 2.25 -8.73
CA ALA A 144 0.70 3.62 -8.89
C ALA A 144 1.27 4.17 -7.58
N LEU A 145 0.56 3.94 -6.46
CA LEU A 145 1.08 4.28 -5.12
C LEU A 145 2.40 3.58 -4.84
N ARG A 146 2.46 2.27 -5.10
CA ARG A 146 3.66 1.47 -4.93
C ARG A 146 4.85 2.03 -5.70
N LYS A 147 4.66 2.34 -6.99
CA LYS A 147 5.72 2.89 -7.85
C LYS A 147 6.22 4.23 -7.32
N ALA A 148 5.32 5.12 -6.94
CA ALA A 148 5.67 6.45 -6.44
C ALA A 148 6.39 6.38 -5.08
N LEU A 149 6.00 5.45 -4.19
CA LEU A 149 6.73 5.21 -2.94
C LEU A 149 8.13 4.66 -3.20
N ILE A 150 8.30 3.71 -4.12
CA ILE A 150 9.63 3.19 -4.50
C ILE A 150 10.53 4.32 -4.97
N GLU A 151 10.01 5.15 -5.88
CA GLU A 151 10.75 6.26 -6.46
C GLU A 151 11.18 7.26 -5.37
N MET A 152 10.25 7.66 -4.50
CA MET A 152 10.53 8.54 -3.38
C MET A 152 11.63 7.96 -2.48
N PHE A 153 11.50 6.71 -2.01
CA PHE A 153 12.50 6.11 -1.12
C PHE A 153 13.89 5.97 -1.76
N ASN A 154 13.94 5.58 -3.04
CA ASN A 154 15.22 5.49 -3.75
C ASN A 154 15.88 6.86 -3.92
N GLN A 155 15.08 7.90 -4.20
CA GLN A 155 15.54 9.30 -4.28
C GLN A 155 15.95 9.88 -2.92
N SER A 156 15.50 9.29 -1.82
CA SER A 156 15.94 9.63 -0.46
C SER A 156 17.17 8.84 0.00
N GLY A 157 17.76 8.01 -0.87
CA GLY A 157 18.93 7.19 -0.57
C GLY A 157 18.62 5.88 0.19
N TRP A 158 17.37 5.41 0.19
CA TRP A 158 16.96 4.19 0.87
C TRP A 158 16.64 3.06 -0.11
N ASN A 159 17.16 1.86 0.18
CA ASN A 159 16.83 0.68 -0.61
C ASN A 159 15.39 0.24 -0.32
N VAL A 160 14.67 -0.26 -1.31
CA VAL A 160 13.30 -0.76 -1.12
C VAL A 160 13.23 -2.25 -1.35
N SER A 161 12.45 -2.94 -0.52
CA SER A 161 12.19 -4.37 -0.63
C SER A 161 10.71 -4.66 -0.36
N PHE A 162 10.20 -5.75 -0.90
CA PHE A 162 8.84 -6.19 -0.60
C PHE A 162 8.81 -7.27 0.48
N LYS A 163 7.96 -7.06 1.49
CA LYS A 163 7.64 -8.09 2.48
C LYS A 163 6.53 -8.99 1.94
N ILE A 164 6.88 -10.26 1.71
CA ILE A 164 5.95 -11.29 1.25
C ILE A 164 5.15 -11.87 2.44
N PHE A 165 5.69 -11.79 3.67
CA PHE A 165 5.09 -12.29 4.91
C PHE A 165 5.05 -11.21 5.97
#